data_AF-A0A6L2PEA8-F1
#
_entry.id   AF-A0A6L2PEA8-F1
#
_cell.length_a   1.000
_cell.length_b   1.000
_cell.length_c   1.000
_cell.angle_alpha   90.00
_cell.angle_beta   90.00
_cell.angle_gamma   90.00
#
_symmetry.space_group_name_H-M   'P 1'
#
loop_
_entity.id
_entity.type
_entity.pdbx_description
1 polymer ?
#
loop_
_entity_poly.entity_id
_entity_poly.type
_entity_poly.pdbx_seq_one_letter_code
_entity_poly.pdbx_strand_id
1 'polypeptide(L)'
;MDEFCHDGTPEERQPLLRVRRVVERLTSIRVLTFTLLALTVIGVAGVGLWLLIGMMGPGGTTGTPFHLVNRTTWGARLPKATTPLPHPPATYAVIIHTVTDACDNEASCSAEVREIQKMHMDGRFNDIAFNFLVGGDGQTYEGRGWDLQGAFAKEVNNKSLGLAFIGKAVLISNARC
;
A
#
# COMPACT_ATOMS: atom_id res chain seq x y z
N MET A 1 -65.63 9.03 70.72
CA MET A 1 -64.60 9.74 69.93
C MET A 1 -63.28 9.39 70.58
N ASP A 2 -62.83 8.17 70.36
CA ASP A 2 -61.88 7.76 69.29
C ASP A 2 -60.47 7.95 69.89
N GLU A 3 -59.52 7.02 69.81
CA GLU A 3 -59.21 6.08 68.76
C GLU A 3 -58.24 5.04 69.35
N PHE A 4 -58.44 3.76 69.03
CA PHE A 4 -57.64 2.65 69.53
C PHE A 4 -56.47 2.40 68.56
N CYS A 5 -55.25 2.80 68.93
CA CYS A 5 -54.05 2.46 68.18
C CYS A 5 -53.59 1.04 68.53
N HIS A 6 -53.88 0.08 67.66
CA HIS A 6 -53.22 -1.21 67.66
C HIS A 6 -51.81 -1.07 67.03
N ASP A 7 -50.77 -1.18 67.86
CA ASP A 7 -49.39 -1.37 67.38
C ASP A 7 -49.19 -2.85 67.01
N GLY A 8 -48.94 -3.11 65.72
CA GLY A 8 -48.72 -4.45 65.18
C GLY A 8 -47.40 -5.06 65.64
N THR A 9 -47.44 -6.34 66.00
CA THR A 9 -46.31 -7.09 66.58
C THR A 9 -45.09 -7.21 65.63
N PRO A 10 -43.86 -7.39 66.14
CA PRO A 10 -42.63 -7.43 65.34
C PRO A 10 -42.52 -8.59 64.33
N GLU A 11 -43.31 -9.65 64.54
CA GLU A 11 -43.33 -10.87 63.71
C GLU A 11 -43.91 -10.60 62.31
N GLU A 12 -44.80 -9.62 62.19
CA GLU A 12 -45.47 -9.24 60.94
C GLU A 12 -44.60 -8.33 60.03
N ARG A 13 -43.54 -7.71 60.57
CA ARG A 13 -42.59 -6.87 59.80
C ARG A 13 -41.49 -7.66 59.08
N GLN A 14 -41.32 -8.94 59.41
CA GLN A 14 -40.27 -9.81 58.84
C GLN A 14 -40.48 -10.27 57.37
N PRO A 15 -41.70 -10.64 56.91
CA PRO A 15 -41.89 -11.10 55.52
C PRO A 15 -41.63 -9.99 54.50
N LEU A 16 -42.03 -8.74 54.79
CA LEU A 16 -41.81 -7.60 53.89
C LEU A 16 -40.33 -7.25 53.74
N LEU A 17 -39.52 -7.38 54.79
CA LEU A 17 -38.07 -7.18 54.72
C LEU A 17 -37.37 -8.28 53.91
N ARG A 18 -37.94 -9.50 53.86
CA ARG A 18 -37.45 -10.59 53.00
C ARG A 18 -37.83 -10.35 51.54
N VAL A 19 -39.08 -9.95 51.26
CA VAL A 19 -39.56 -9.58 49.91
C VAL A 19 -38.79 -8.38 49.36
N ARG A 20 -38.58 -7.33 50.17
CA ARG A 20 -37.78 -6.15 49.80
C ARG A 20 -36.34 -6.52 49.44
N ARG A 21 -35.68 -7.39 50.24
CA ARG A 21 -34.34 -7.91 49.90
C ARG A 21 -34.32 -8.73 48.61
N VAL A 22 -35.37 -9.49 48.32
CA VAL A 22 -35.49 -10.26 47.07
C VAL A 22 -35.72 -9.33 45.88
N VAL A 23 -36.60 -8.33 46.01
CA VAL A 23 -36.86 -7.33 44.96
C VAL A 23 -35.61 -6.49 44.71
N GLU A 24 -34.92 -6.01 45.74
CA GLU A 24 -33.64 -5.27 45.63
C GLU A 24 -32.54 -6.12 44.97
N ARG A 25 -32.47 -7.43 45.28
CA ARG A 25 -31.56 -8.36 44.60
C ARG A 25 -31.96 -8.58 43.14
N LEU A 26 -33.24 -8.74 42.84
CA LEU A 26 -33.72 -8.96 41.47
C LEU A 26 -33.57 -7.70 40.61
N THR A 27 -33.82 -6.52 41.16
CA THR A 27 -33.58 -5.25 40.47
C THR A 27 -32.08 -5.02 40.28
N SER A 28 -31.26 -5.31 41.29
CA SER A 28 -29.80 -5.26 41.17
C SER A 28 -29.26 -6.24 40.12
N ILE A 29 -29.75 -7.48 40.09
CA ILE A 29 -29.38 -8.49 39.08
C ILE A 29 -29.80 -8.02 37.70
N ARG A 30 -31.03 -7.52 37.52
CA ARG A 30 -31.51 -7.00 36.23
C ARG A 30 -30.63 -5.86 35.74
N VAL A 31 -30.38 -4.86 36.59
CA VAL A 31 -29.51 -3.72 36.27
C VAL A 31 -28.11 -4.20 35.89
N LEU A 32 -27.52 -5.13 36.66
CA LEU A 32 -26.20 -5.69 36.37
C LEU A 32 -26.17 -6.45 35.03
N THR A 33 -27.21 -7.22 34.72
CA THR A 33 -27.29 -7.94 33.45
C THR A 33 -27.46 -7.00 32.25
N PHE A 34 -28.27 -5.93 32.37
CA PHE A 34 -28.45 -4.94 31.32
C PHE A 34 -27.17 -4.13 31.07
N THR A 35 -26.45 -3.75 32.14
CA THR A 35 -25.20 -3.00 32.00
C THR A 35 -24.10 -3.86 31.37
N LEU A 36 -23.95 -5.12 31.79
CA LEU A 36 -22.98 -6.04 31.17
C LEU A 36 -23.30 -6.31 29.70
N LEU A 37 -24.58 -6.52 29.35
CA LEU A 37 -24.99 -6.71 27.96
C LEU A 37 -24.66 -5.46 27.11
N ALA A 38 -25.00 -4.27 27.60
CA ALA A 38 -24.71 -3.02 26.89
C ALA A 38 -23.21 -2.82 26.65
N LEU A 39 -22.37 -3.10 27.66
CA LEU A 39 -20.90 -3.00 27.53
C LEU A 39 -20.35 -3.99 26.51
N THR A 40 -20.86 -5.23 26.48
CA THR A 40 -20.43 -6.23 25.48
C THR A 40 -20.84 -5.83 24.06
N VAL A 41 -22.05 -5.30 23.87
CA VAL A 41 -22.53 -4.84 22.56
C VAL A 41 -21.72 -3.65 22.05
N ILE A 42 -21.45 -2.66 22.92
CA ILE A 42 -20.62 -1.50 22.59
C ILE A 42 -19.19 -1.94 22.24
N GLY A 43 -18.61 -2.87 23.01
CA GLY A 43 -17.29 -3.43 22.73
C GLY A 43 -17.21 -4.14 21.38
N VAL A 44 -18.17 -5.03 21.09
CA VAL A 44 -18.23 -5.76 19.81
C VAL A 44 -18.45 -4.82 18.64
N ALA A 45 -19.32 -3.82 18.78
CA ALA A 45 -19.54 -2.81 17.74
C ALA A 45 -18.29 -1.96 17.51
N GLY A 46 -17.56 -1.59 18.56
CA GLY A 46 -16.30 -0.84 18.47
C GLY A 46 -15.20 -1.64 17.79
N VAL A 47 -15.02 -2.91 18.16
CA VAL A 47 -14.05 -3.81 17.51
C VAL A 47 -14.44 -4.08 16.06
N GLY A 48 -15.72 -4.32 15.79
CA GLY A 48 -16.24 -4.49 14.43
C GLY A 48 -16.01 -3.25 13.56
N LEU A 49 -16.28 -2.06 14.09
CA LEU A 49 -16.02 -0.80 13.40
C LEU A 49 -14.52 -0.58 13.18
N TRP A 50 -13.66 -0.91 14.15
CA TRP A 50 -12.21 -0.81 13.99
C TRP A 50 -11.67 -1.76 12.92
N LEU A 51 -12.17 -3.00 12.86
CA LEU A 51 -11.83 -3.97 11.82
C LEU A 51 -12.35 -3.52 10.44
N LEU A 52 -13.56 -2.97 10.37
CA LEU A 52 -14.13 -2.43 9.13
C LEU A 52 -13.36 -1.19 8.64
N ILE A 53 -12.96 -0.30 9.55
CA ILE A 53 -12.09 0.85 9.23
C ILE A 53 -10.70 0.37 8.82
N GLY A 54 -10.17 -0.71 9.41
CA GLY A 54 -8.89 -1.31 8.99
C GLY A 54 -8.95 -1.93 7.59
N MET A 55 -10.08 -2.53 7.22
CA MET A 55 -10.33 -3.02 5.84
C MET A 55 -10.65 -1.90 4.85
N MET A 56 -11.18 -0.77 5.33
CA MET A 56 -11.32 0.51 4.61
C MET A 56 -10.14 1.45 4.85
N GLY A 57 -9.01 0.95 5.37
CA GLY A 57 -7.74 1.63 5.18
C GLY A 57 -7.57 1.84 3.68
N PRO A 58 -6.85 2.88 3.22
CA PRO A 58 -6.62 3.06 1.80
C PRO A 58 -5.95 1.79 1.28
N GLY A 59 -6.74 0.88 0.70
CA GLY A 59 -6.23 -0.15 -0.19
C GLY A 59 -5.46 0.64 -1.22
N GLY A 60 -4.14 0.52 -1.18
CA GLY A 60 -3.21 1.44 -1.80
C GLY A 60 -3.48 1.61 -3.29
N THR A 61 -4.35 2.55 -3.63
CA THR A 61 -4.48 3.16 -4.95
C THR A 61 -4.34 4.68 -4.81
N THR A 62 -3.60 5.15 -3.80
CA THR A 62 -2.90 6.44 -3.85
C THR A 62 -1.57 6.32 -4.59
N GLY A 63 -1.45 5.34 -5.50
CA GLY A 63 -0.42 5.37 -6.52
C GLY A 63 -0.87 6.36 -7.58
N THR A 64 -0.03 7.35 -7.88
CA THR A 64 -0.13 8.05 -9.15
C THR A 64 -0.39 7.01 -10.26
N PRO A 65 -1.36 7.23 -11.16
CA PRO A 65 -1.64 6.28 -12.22
C PRO A 65 -0.33 5.96 -12.95
N PHE A 66 -0.06 4.68 -13.17
CA PHE A 66 1.12 4.26 -13.92
C PHE A 66 1.17 4.99 -15.26
N HIS A 67 2.18 5.82 -15.44
CA HIS A 67 2.39 6.59 -16.65
C HIS A 67 3.67 6.12 -17.34
N LEU A 68 3.50 5.61 -18.57
CA LEU A 68 4.58 5.23 -19.46
C LEU A 68 4.86 6.39 -20.42
N VAL A 69 6.00 7.04 -20.24
CA VAL A 69 6.53 8.03 -21.17
C VAL A 69 7.09 7.29 -22.38
N ASN A 70 6.30 7.25 -23.45
CA ASN A 70 6.65 6.57 -24.69
C ASN A 70 7.87 7.22 -25.36
N ARG A 71 8.51 6.46 -26.26
CA ARG A 71 9.68 6.92 -27.04
C ARG A 71 9.49 8.27 -27.73
N THR A 72 8.33 8.52 -28.29
CA THR A 72 8.02 9.80 -28.96
C THR A 72 7.95 10.96 -27.97
N THR A 73 7.39 10.73 -26.78
CA THR A 73 7.21 11.75 -25.74
C THR A 73 8.55 12.25 -25.20
N TRP A 74 9.48 11.34 -24.87
CA TRP A 74 10.80 11.75 -24.39
C TRP A 74 11.78 12.12 -25.53
N GLY A 75 11.37 12.02 -26.80
CA GLY A 75 12.18 12.47 -27.95
C GLY A 75 13.28 11.50 -28.36
N ALA A 76 12.97 10.20 -28.41
CA ALA A 76 13.90 9.16 -28.79
C ALA A 76 14.43 9.30 -30.21
N ARG A 77 15.74 9.06 -30.37
CA ARG A 77 16.34 8.74 -31.68
C ARG A 77 15.83 7.36 -32.14
N LEU A 78 15.77 7.17 -33.47
CA LEU A 78 15.48 5.86 -34.05
C LEU A 78 16.64 4.89 -33.77
N PRO A 79 16.36 3.62 -33.45
CA PRO A 79 17.40 2.61 -33.25
C PRO A 79 18.15 2.36 -34.57
N LYS A 80 19.47 2.13 -34.49
CA LYS A 80 20.30 1.74 -35.66
C LYS A 80 19.90 0.38 -36.22
N ALA A 81 19.51 -0.53 -35.33
CA ALA A 81 18.97 -1.86 -35.64
C ALA A 81 18.24 -2.39 -34.40
N THR A 82 17.34 -3.36 -34.60
CA THR A 82 16.60 -4.02 -33.52
C THR A 82 16.86 -5.52 -33.54
N THR A 83 16.73 -6.15 -32.38
CA THR A 83 16.77 -7.61 -32.25
C THR A 83 15.55 -8.02 -31.46
N PRO A 84 14.63 -8.81 -32.03
CA PRO A 84 13.47 -9.30 -31.30
C PRO A 84 13.88 -10.12 -30.08
N LEU A 85 13.08 -10.05 -29.01
CA LEU A 85 13.19 -10.97 -27.90
C LEU A 85 12.80 -12.38 -28.40
N PRO A 86 13.66 -13.41 -28.26
CA PRO A 86 13.41 -14.72 -28.88
C PRO A 86 12.15 -15.43 -28.38
N HIS A 87 11.83 -15.31 -27.09
CA HIS A 87 10.70 -16.01 -26.47
C HIS A 87 9.93 -15.04 -25.57
N PRO A 88 9.02 -14.21 -26.12
CA PRO A 88 8.12 -13.39 -25.32
C PRO A 88 6.98 -14.25 -24.72
N PRO A 89 6.49 -13.94 -23.51
CA PRO A 89 6.99 -12.89 -22.61
C PRO A 89 8.34 -13.27 -21.99
N ALA A 90 9.15 -12.26 -21.67
CA ALA A 90 10.43 -12.47 -20.99
C ALA A 90 10.26 -13.24 -19.68
N THR A 91 11.15 -14.19 -19.40
CA THR A 91 11.11 -15.00 -18.18
C THR A 91 11.61 -14.25 -16.95
N TYR A 92 12.48 -13.26 -17.15
CA TYR A 92 13.13 -12.52 -16.05
C TYR A 92 12.99 -11.00 -16.23
N ALA A 93 13.03 -10.29 -15.12
CA ALA A 93 13.29 -8.85 -15.07
C ALA A 93 14.60 -8.62 -14.32
N VAL A 94 15.49 -7.81 -14.90
CA VAL A 94 16.77 -7.45 -14.30
C VAL A 94 16.71 -5.99 -13.90
N ILE A 95 16.90 -5.72 -12.61
CA ILE A 95 16.91 -4.38 -12.04
C ILE A 95 18.37 -3.88 -11.99
N ILE A 96 18.60 -2.69 -12.53
CA ILE A 96 19.92 -2.04 -12.57
C ILE A 96 19.76 -0.52 -12.36
N HIS A 97 20.86 0.20 -12.21
CA HIS A 97 20.88 1.67 -12.18
C HIS A 97 21.74 2.21 -13.32
N THR A 98 21.49 3.45 -13.77
CA THR A 98 22.19 4.04 -14.93
C THR A 98 23.58 4.55 -14.61
N VAL A 99 23.90 4.80 -13.34
CA VAL A 99 25.14 5.47 -12.89
C VAL A 99 25.26 6.89 -13.47
N THR A 100 24.12 7.53 -13.77
CA THR A 100 24.07 8.90 -14.28
C THR A 100 23.57 9.87 -13.21
N ASP A 101 23.34 11.13 -13.58
CA ASP A 101 22.74 12.08 -12.65
C ASP A 101 21.25 11.77 -12.44
N ALA A 102 20.75 12.10 -11.25
CA ALA A 102 19.35 11.89 -10.92
C ALA A 102 18.47 12.97 -11.58
N CYS A 103 17.19 12.65 -11.72
CA CYS A 103 16.18 13.55 -12.29
C CYS A 103 14.90 13.45 -11.44
N ASP A 104 14.10 14.51 -11.40
CA ASP A 104 12.97 14.66 -10.46
C ASP A 104 11.67 15.18 -11.10
N ASN A 105 11.69 15.47 -12.40
CA ASN A 105 10.51 15.85 -13.17
C ASN A 105 10.59 15.32 -14.61
N GLU A 106 9.46 15.31 -15.33
CA GLU A 106 9.40 14.71 -16.66
C GLU A 106 10.40 15.31 -17.65
N ALA A 107 10.61 16.63 -17.60
CA ALA A 107 11.49 17.31 -18.54
C ALA A 107 12.96 16.96 -18.27
N SER A 108 13.39 16.96 -17.01
CA SER A 108 14.75 16.58 -16.61
C SER A 108 15.00 15.09 -16.86
N CYS A 109 14.05 14.22 -16.51
CA CYS A 109 14.17 12.79 -16.75
C CYS A 109 14.15 12.44 -18.24
N SER A 110 13.30 13.08 -19.06
CA SER A 110 13.33 12.90 -20.52
C SER A 110 14.67 13.35 -21.11
N ALA A 111 15.26 14.44 -20.61
CA ALA A 111 16.58 14.90 -21.05
C ALA A 111 17.67 13.88 -20.70
N GLU A 112 17.62 13.32 -19.50
CA GLU A 112 18.55 12.31 -19.03
C GLU A 112 18.45 11.01 -19.85
N VAL A 113 17.23 10.53 -20.13
CA VAL A 113 17.00 9.36 -21.00
C VAL A 113 17.57 9.59 -22.41
N ARG A 114 17.42 10.80 -22.97
CA ARG A 114 18.03 11.17 -24.25
C ARG A 114 19.55 11.12 -24.21
N GLU A 115 20.18 11.61 -23.14
CA GLU A 115 21.64 11.59 -23.04
C GLU A 115 22.18 10.16 -22.82
N ILE A 116 21.49 9.34 -22.06
CA ILE A 116 21.79 7.90 -21.93
C ILE A 116 21.68 7.22 -23.30
N GLN A 117 20.62 7.48 -24.07
CA GLN A 117 20.48 6.93 -25.41
C GLN A 117 21.62 7.41 -26.31
N LYS A 118 21.96 8.70 -26.26
CA LYS A 118 23.06 9.29 -27.02
C LYS A 118 24.39 8.61 -26.70
N MET A 119 24.77 8.50 -25.42
CA MET A 119 26.01 7.79 -25.03
C MET A 119 26.05 6.34 -25.52
N HIS A 120 24.93 5.61 -25.38
CA HIS A 120 24.86 4.22 -25.83
C HIS A 120 24.99 4.07 -27.35
N MET A 121 24.27 4.91 -28.10
CA MET A 121 24.26 4.88 -29.56
C MET A 121 25.53 5.45 -30.17
N ASP A 122 26.10 6.52 -29.62
CA ASP A 122 27.35 7.09 -30.11
C ASP A 122 28.55 6.19 -29.73
N GLY A 123 28.37 5.30 -28.75
CA GLY A 123 29.24 4.16 -28.50
C GLY A 123 28.94 2.97 -29.42
N ARG A 124 28.65 1.82 -28.81
CA ARG A 124 28.59 0.52 -29.51
C ARG A 124 27.19 -0.11 -29.59
N PHE A 125 26.17 0.55 -29.06
CA PHE A 125 24.83 -0.03 -29.03
C PHE A 125 23.96 0.48 -30.18
N ASN A 126 23.01 -0.36 -30.59
CA ASN A 126 22.05 0.01 -31.63
C ASN A 126 20.96 0.95 -31.11
N ASP A 127 20.74 0.97 -29.79
CA ASP A 127 19.78 1.82 -29.08
C ASP A 127 20.17 1.87 -27.59
N ILE A 128 19.44 2.64 -26.79
CA ILE A 128 19.53 2.61 -25.32
C ILE A 128 19.55 1.18 -24.79
N ALA A 129 20.41 0.89 -23.82
CA ALA A 129 20.66 -0.50 -23.40
C ALA A 129 19.46 -1.19 -22.73
N PHE A 130 18.55 -0.43 -22.13
CA PHE A 130 17.50 -0.94 -21.24
C PHE A 130 16.15 -1.05 -21.96
N ASN A 131 15.27 -1.91 -21.45
CA ASN A 131 13.90 -2.03 -21.94
C ASN A 131 13.03 -0.90 -21.39
N PHE A 132 13.17 -0.62 -20.09
CA PHE A 132 12.50 0.49 -19.41
C PHE A 132 13.45 1.18 -18.44
N LEU A 133 13.20 2.47 -18.20
CA LEU A 133 13.88 3.25 -17.19
C LEU A 133 12.88 3.85 -16.22
N VAL A 134 13.27 4.06 -14.96
CA VAL A 134 12.43 4.69 -13.94
C VAL A 134 13.14 5.93 -13.44
N GLY A 135 12.50 7.09 -13.63
CA GLY A 135 13.02 8.38 -13.17
C GLY A 135 12.72 8.63 -11.69
N GLY A 136 13.42 9.59 -11.08
CA GLY A 136 13.12 10.04 -9.73
C GLY A 136 11.82 10.86 -9.65
N ASP A 137 11.25 11.24 -10.80
CA ASP A 137 9.89 11.76 -10.96
C ASP A 137 8.80 10.69 -10.76
N GLY A 138 9.19 9.42 -10.58
CA GLY A 138 8.28 8.29 -10.39
C GLY A 138 7.67 7.75 -11.69
N GLN A 139 8.08 8.27 -12.85
CA GLN A 139 7.56 7.85 -14.15
C GLN A 139 8.42 6.75 -14.77
N THR A 140 7.79 5.94 -15.64
CA THR A 140 8.50 4.92 -16.42
C THR A 140 8.72 5.42 -17.83
N TYR A 141 9.95 5.29 -18.33
CA TYR A 141 10.36 5.72 -19.67
C TYR A 141 10.60 4.49 -20.53
N GLU A 142 9.96 4.47 -21.70
CA GLU A 142 10.11 3.39 -22.67
C GLU A 142 11.50 3.45 -23.32
N GLY A 143 12.33 2.44 -23.04
CA GLY A 143 13.57 2.20 -23.78
C GLY A 143 13.30 1.34 -25.00
N ARG A 144 13.83 0.11 -25.02
CA ARG A 144 13.56 -0.85 -26.10
C ARG A 144 12.16 -1.48 -26.07
N GLY A 145 11.40 -1.28 -24.98
CA GLY A 145 10.04 -1.82 -24.85
C GLY A 145 10.01 -3.32 -24.54
N TRP A 146 8.85 -3.94 -24.75
CA TRP A 146 8.56 -5.32 -24.33
C TRP A 146 9.16 -6.39 -25.24
N ASP A 147 9.15 -6.15 -26.55
CA ASP A 147 9.37 -7.19 -27.55
C ASP A 147 10.79 -7.22 -28.11
N LEU A 148 11.67 -6.33 -27.66
CA LEU A 148 13.03 -6.20 -28.14
C LEU A 148 14.06 -6.58 -27.08
N GLN A 149 15.11 -7.26 -27.52
CA GLN A 149 16.22 -7.65 -26.66
C GLN A 149 17.01 -6.43 -26.17
N GLY A 150 17.27 -6.37 -24.86
CA GLY A 150 18.15 -5.39 -24.22
C GLY A 150 19.64 -5.57 -24.51
N ALA A 151 20.47 -4.66 -24.01
CA ALA A 151 21.93 -4.71 -24.07
C ALA A 151 22.58 -4.38 -22.72
N PHE A 152 21.95 -4.79 -21.62
CA PHE A 152 22.36 -4.44 -20.25
C PHE A 152 23.12 -5.58 -19.54
N ALA A 153 22.85 -6.85 -19.87
CA ALA A 153 23.53 -8.01 -19.29
C ALA A 153 23.65 -9.16 -20.31
N LYS A 154 24.87 -9.32 -20.87
CA LYS A 154 25.15 -10.16 -22.06
C LYS A 154 24.53 -11.57 -22.01
N GLU A 155 24.58 -12.24 -20.85
CA GLU A 155 24.15 -13.64 -20.70
C GLU A 155 22.64 -13.82 -20.53
N VAL A 156 21.89 -12.75 -20.23
CA VAL A 156 20.46 -12.84 -19.92
C VAL A 156 19.58 -11.94 -20.80
N ASN A 157 20.16 -11.07 -21.62
CA ASN A 157 19.42 -10.17 -22.50
C ASN A 157 18.36 -10.92 -23.35
N ASN A 158 18.63 -12.15 -23.80
CA ASN A 158 17.74 -12.92 -24.68
C ASN A 158 16.53 -13.56 -23.97
N LYS A 159 16.40 -13.41 -22.65
CA LYS A 159 15.34 -14.00 -21.84
C LYS A 159 14.84 -13.06 -20.74
N SER A 160 15.25 -11.79 -20.78
CA SER A 160 14.97 -10.82 -19.72
C SER A 160 14.69 -9.42 -20.23
N LEU A 161 13.92 -8.67 -19.44
CA LEU A 161 13.75 -7.22 -19.60
C LEU A 161 14.65 -6.48 -18.61
N GLY A 162 15.32 -5.44 -19.09
CA GLY A 162 16.14 -4.57 -18.25
C GLY A 162 15.37 -3.36 -17.77
N LEU A 163 15.26 -3.22 -16.45
CA LEU A 163 14.64 -2.10 -15.74
C LEU A 163 15.73 -1.28 -15.07
N ALA A 164 15.96 -0.05 -15.55
CA ALA A 164 17.04 0.80 -15.03
C ALA A 164 16.50 1.99 -14.22
N PHE A 165 16.91 2.12 -12.96
CA PHE A 165 16.69 3.36 -12.20
C PHE A 165 17.66 4.44 -12.68
N ILE A 166 17.14 5.61 -13.03
CA ILE A 166 17.94 6.76 -13.45
C ILE A 166 18.63 7.35 -12.22
N GLY A 167 19.96 7.35 -12.24
CA GLY A 167 20.79 7.90 -11.19
C GLY A 167 21.92 6.96 -10.76
N LYS A 168 22.75 7.47 -9.83
CA LYS A 168 23.72 6.68 -9.09
C LYS A 168 22.99 5.86 -8.03
N ALA A 169 23.41 4.62 -7.82
CA ALA A 169 22.92 3.83 -6.69
C ALA A 169 23.42 4.45 -5.38
N VAL A 170 22.60 5.31 -4.77
CA VAL A 170 22.73 5.59 -3.34
C VAL A 170 22.09 4.39 -2.65
N LEU A 171 22.91 3.58 -1.98
CA LEU A 171 22.40 2.58 -1.03
C LEU A 171 21.36 3.28 -0.16
N ILE A 172 20.19 2.67 0.03
CA ILE A 172 19.19 3.13 0.99
C ILE A 172 19.86 3.10 2.38
N SER A 173 20.61 4.14 2.74
CA SER A 173 21.02 4.38 4.12
C SER A 173 19.79 4.98 4.80
N ASN A 174 19.14 4.17 5.62
CA ASN A 174 17.97 4.47 6.44
C ASN A 174 16.59 4.22 5.81
N ALA A 175 16.30 2.96 5.52
CA ALA A 175 15.03 2.43 6.01
C ALA A 175 15.20 2.26 7.53
N ARG A 176 14.80 3.27 8.32
CA ARG A 176 14.54 3.03 9.74
C ARG A 176 13.35 2.08 9.78
N CYS A 177 13.56 0.89 10.34
CA CYS A 177 12.47 0.06 10.84
C CYS A 177 11.66 0.86 11.87
#